data_AF-A0A899NE85-F1
#
_entry.id   AF-A0A899NE85-F1
#
_cell.length_a   1.000
_cell.length_b   1.000
_cell.length_c   1.000
_cell.angle_alpha   90.00
_cell.angle_beta   90.00
_cell.angle_gamma   90.00
#
_symmetry.space_group_name_H-M   'P 1'
#
loop_
_entity.id
_entity.type
_entity.pdbx_description
1 polymer ?
#
loop_
_entity_poly.entity_id
_entity_poly.type
_entity_poly.pdbx_seq_one_letter_code
_entity_poly.pdbx_strand_id
1 'polypeptide(L)'
;MSRLDKRLVLGGLVGGPVARHLLKKVSIPKTTEQERDTIVEAFEQPSVKRKINANNVIETISMLIICIVVGGYISALFKDTFLQLPTFVWCLFVGIIIRNTLTHVFKHEVFEPTVDVLGSVALSLFLAMALMSLKFGQLASMAGPVLIIIAVQTVVMVLFACFVTFKMMGKDYDAVVISAGHCGFGMGATPTAIANMQTVTKAFGPSHKAFLVVPMVGAFIVDISNSILIKIFIEIGTYFT
;
A
#
# COMPACT_ATOMS: atom_id res chain seq x y z
N MET A 1 -16.50 -3.37 11.71
CA MET A 1 -16.27 -2.43 10.58
C MET A 1 -15.84 -1.02 11.04
N SER A 2 -16.48 -0.36 12.01
CA SER A 2 -16.28 1.08 12.31
C SER A 2 -14.93 1.55 12.91
N ARG A 3 -14.00 0.64 13.24
CA ARG A 3 -12.68 0.97 13.84
C ARG A 3 -11.54 1.06 12.83
N LEU A 4 -11.64 0.36 11.70
CA LEU A 4 -10.61 0.33 10.65
C LEU A 4 -10.57 1.66 9.88
N ASP A 5 -11.73 2.25 9.63
CA ASP A 5 -11.86 3.46 8.81
C ASP A 5 -11.25 4.70 9.49
N LYS A 6 -11.41 4.85 10.83
CA LYS A 6 -10.85 5.98 11.59
C LYS A 6 -9.32 5.97 11.63
N ARG A 7 -8.77 4.77 11.72
CA ARG A 7 -7.34 4.47 11.66
C ARG A 7 -6.76 4.85 10.29
N LEU A 8 -7.50 4.56 9.23
CA LEU A 8 -7.17 4.96 7.87
C LEU A 8 -7.09 6.49 7.71
N VAL A 9 -8.08 7.25 8.21
CA VAL A 9 -8.10 8.72 8.12
C VAL A 9 -6.91 9.35 8.86
N LEU A 10 -6.65 8.91 10.09
CA LEU A 10 -5.55 9.41 10.90
C LEU A 10 -4.20 9.01 10.33
N GLY A 11 -4.07 7.81 9.76
CA GLY A 11 -2.88 7.37 9.05
C GLY A 11 -2.53 8.27 7.87
N GLY A 12 -3.52 8.69 7.08
CA GLY A 12 -3.36 9.66 6.00
C GLY A 12 -2.95 11.07 6.50
N LEU A 13 -3.52 11.51 7.61
CA LEU A 13 -3.25 12.84 8.19
C LEU A 13 -1.87 12.95 8.84
N VAL A 14 -1.35 11.87 9.43
CA VAL A 14 -0.09 11.89 10.21
C VAL A 14 1.15 11.80 9.32
N GLY A 15 1.06 11.14 8.16
CA GLY A 15 2.21 10.94 7.26
C GLY A 15 2.83 12.24 6.77
N GLY A 16 2.02 13.21 6.36
CA GLY A 16 2.47 14.51 5.85
C GLY A 16 3.28 15.32 6.87
N PRO A 17 2.76 15.59 8.09
CA PRO A 17 3.50 16.27 9.15
C PRO A 17 4.81 15.59 9.53
N VAL A 18 4.81 14.25 9.65
CA VAL A 18 6.03 13.48 9.96
C VAL A 18 7.06 13.63 8.84
N ALA A 19 6.64 13.45 7.58
CA ALA A 19 7.52 13.65 6.44
C ALA A 19 8.12 15.07 6.44
N ARG A 20 7.28 16.09 6.61
CA ARG A 20 7.72 17.50 6.64
C ARG A 20 8.70 17.78 7.78
N HIS A 21 8.54 17.14 8.94
CA HIS A 21 9.49 17.25 10.05
C HIS A 21 10.84 16.61 9.72
N LEU A 22 10.85 15.43 9.09
CA LEU A 22 12.07 14.71 8.74
C LEU A 22 12.79 15.31 7.53
N LEU A 23 12.07 15.87 6.56
CA LEU A 23 12.63 16.56 5.38
C LEU A 23 13.54 17.73 5.77
N LYS A 24 13.27 18.40 6.89
CA LYS A 24 14.14 19.47 7.41
C LYS A 24 15.53 18.99 7.83
N LYS A 25 15.73 17.67 7.96
CA LYS A 25 16.96 17.05 8.48
C LYS A 25 17.77 16.35 7.39
N VAL A 26 17.30 16.35 6.13
CA VAL A 26 17.94 15.64 5.01
C VAL A 26 18.09 16.57 3.81
N SER A 27 19.07 16.26 2.95
CA SER A 27 19.17 16.91 1.65
C SER A 27 18.12 16.32 0.71
N ILE A 28 17.22 17.15 0.22
CA ILE A 28 16.25 16.76 -0.80
C ILE A 28 17.01 16.58 -2.12
N PRO A 29 16.83 15.47 -2.85
CA PRO A 29 17.44 15.29 -4.16
C PRO A 29 17.09 16.49 -5.06
N LYS A 30 18.11 17.13 -5.64
CA LYS A 30 17.88 18.14 -6.67
C LYS A 30 17.50 17.42 -7.94
N THR A 31 16.21 17.20 -8.16
CA THR A 31 15.76 16.59 -9.42
C THR A 31 15.96 17.57 -10.57
N THR A 32 16.94 17.30 -11.44
CA THR A 32 17.08 17.96 -12.74
C THR A 32 15.88 17.57 -13.62
N GLU A 33 15.35 18.50 -14.42
CA GLU A 33 14.16 18.27 -15.26
C GLU A 33 14.27 17.03 -16.17
N GLN A 34 15.48 16.59 -16.53
CA GLN A 34 15.74 15.36 -17.31
C GLN A 34 15.63 14.04 -16.53
N GLU A 35 15.87 14.02 -15.22
CA GLU A 35 15.63 12.83 -14.37
C GLU A 35 14.15 12.70 -13.98
N ARG A 36 13.37 13.78 -14.16
CA ARG A 36 11.91 13.73 -14.08
C ARG A 36 11.30 12.94 -15.25
N ASP A 37 11.95 12.82 -16.40
CA ASP A 37 11.34 12.19 -17.57
C ASP A 37 11.68 10.71 -17.74
N THR A 38 12.82 10.25 -17.20
CA THR A 38 13.30 8.86 -17.38
C THR A 38 12.94 7.91 -16.22
N ILE A 39 12.75 8.44 -15.01
CA ILE A 39 12.59 7.64 -13.77
C ILE A 39 11.11 7.56 -13.33
N VAL A 40 10.28 8.36 -13.97
CA VAL A 40 8.85 8.55 -13.72
C VAL A 40 7.96 7.44 -14.29
N GLU A 41 8.49 6.64 -15.22
CA GLU A 41 7.74 5.63 -15.99
C GLU A 41 7.22 4.46 -15.14
N ALA A 42 7.75 4.21 -13.94
CA ALA A 42 7.43 3.01 -13.18
C ALA A 42 6.26 3.13 -12.19
N PHE A 43 5.91 4.35 -11.71
CA PHE A 43 4.87 4.49 -10.67
C PHE A 43 4.14 5.85 -10.57
N GLU A 44 4.61 6.98 -11.14
CA GLU A 44 4.10 8.31 -10.67
C GLU A 44 3.96 9.52 -11.61
N GLN A 45 4.15 9.50 -12.94
CA GLN A 45 3.59 10.60 -13.78
C GLN A 45 2.84 10.16 -15.06
N PRO A 46 1.63 10.70 -15.28
CA PRO A 46 0.85 10.57 -16.51
C PRO A 46 1.18 11.66 -17.56
N SER A 47 2.44 12.06 -17.76
CA SER A 47 2.77 13.24 -18.61
C SER A 47 3.66 13.02 -19.84
N VAL A 48 4.14 11.81 -20.13
CA VAL A 48 4.55 11.51 -21.52
C VAL A 48 3.28 11.13 -22.27
N LYS A 49 2.89 11.94 -23.27
CA LYS A 49 1.70 11.78 -24.11
C LYS A 49 1.64 10.44 -24.88
N ARG A 50 1.58 9.29 -24.20
CA ARG A 50 0.98 8.08 -24.78
C ARG A 50 -0.50 8.16 -24.48
N LYS A 51 -1.30 8.42 -25.52
CA LYS A 51 -2.75 8.55 -25.42
C LYS A 51 -3.30 7.30 -24.71
N ILE A 52 -3.80 7.47 -23.48
CA ILE A 52 -4.63 6.46 -22.84
C ILE A 52 -5.85 6.30 -23.75
N ASN A 53 -5.91 5.16 -24.45
CA ASN A 53 -7.03 4.83 -25.30
C ASN A 53 -8.00 3.94 -24.51
N ALA A 54 -9.30 4.03 -24.83
CA ALA A 54 -10.33 3.17 -24.27
C ALA A 54 -9.95 1.68 -24.40
N ASN A 55 -9.31 1.29 -25.51
CA ASN A 55 -8.84 -0.09 -25.72
C ASN A 55 -7.87 -0.54 -24.62
N ASN A 56 -6.83 0.25 -24.32
CA ASN A 56 -5.83 -0.11 -23.30
C ASN A 56 -6.46 -0.17 -21.90
N VAL A 57 -7.44 0.71 -21.63
CA VAL A 57 -8.20 0.69 -20.37
C VAL A 57 -9.03 -0.57 -20.24
N ILE A 58 -9.79 -0.93 -21.27
CA ILE A 58 -10.60 -2.16 -21.29
C ILE A 58 -9.71 -3.39 -21.14
N GLU A 59 -8.58 -3.44 -21.85
CA GLU A 59 -7.62 -4.55 -21.77
C GLU A 59 -7.05 -4.68 -20.35
N THR A 60 -6.60 -3.57 -19.77
CA THR A 60 -6.05 -3.56 -18.40
C THR A 60 -7.09 -3.98 -17.37
N ILE A 61 -8.32 -3.45 -17.47
CA ILE A 61 -9.43 -3.84 -16.59
C ILE A 61 -9.75 -5.33 -16.75
N SER A 62 -9.75 -5.84 -17.99
CA SER A 62 -10.00 -7.26 -18.25
C SER A 62 -8.95 -8.14 -17.59
N MET A 63 -7.66 -7.78 -17.71
CA MET A 63 -6.58 -8.49 -17.01
C MET A 63 -6.75 -8.44 -15.49
N LEU A 64 -7.10 -7.30 -14.91
CA LEU A 64 -7.36 -7.17 -13.47
C LEU A 64 -8.53 -8.05 -13.01
N ILE A 65 -9.61 -8.10 -13.79
CA ILE A 65 -10.76 -8.97 -13.50
C ILE A 65 -10.34 -10.44 -13.54
N ILE A 66 -9.56 -10.86 -14.54
CA ILE A 66 -9.05 -12.23 -14.63
C ILE A 66 -8.18 -12.56 -13.40
N CYS A 67 -7.27 -11.67 -12.99
CA CYS A 67 -6.46 -11.85 -11.79
C CYS A 67 -7.33 -12.07 -10.54
N ILE A 68 -8.38 -11.26 -10.37
CA ILE A 68 -9.28 -11.34 -9.21
C ILE A 68 -10.10 -12.63 -9.23
N VAL A 69 -10.69 -12.99 -10.38
CA VAL A 69 -11.55 -14.17 -10.50
C VAL A 69 -10.75 -15.45 -10.36
N VAL A 70 -9.65 -15.59 -11.11
CA VAL A 70 -8.80 -16.79 -11.08
C VAL A 70 -8.07 -16.88 -9.73
N GLY A 71 -7.53 -15.78 -9.22
CA GLY A 71 -6.87 -15.74 -7.91
C GLY A 71 -7.83 -16.08 -6.77
N GLY A 72 -9.07 -15.57 -6.82
CA GLY A 72 -10.13 -15.91 -5.88
C GLY A 72 -10.51 -17.40 -5.94
N TYR A 73 -10.62 -17.96 -7.14
CA TYR A 73 -10.91 -19.38 -7.33
C TYR A 73 -9.78 -20.27 -6.78
N ILE A 74 -8.53 -19.96 -7.10
CA ILE A 74 -7.36 -20.67 -6.55
C ILE A 74 -7.35 -20.57 -5.02
N SER A 75 -7.57 -19.37 -4.46
CA SER A 75 -7.65 -19.17 -3.02
C SER A 75 -8.72 -20.03 -2.35
N ALA A 76 -9.85 -20.27 -3.02
CA ALA A 76 -10.93 -21.11 -2.52
C ALA A 76 -10.57 -22.61 -2.58
N LEU A 77 -9.86 -23.05 -3.61
CA LEU A 77 -9.38 -24.44 -3.74
C LEU A 77 -8.37 -24.81 -2.65
N PHE A 78 -7.50 -23.87 -2.28
CA PHE A 78 -6.50 -24.08 -1.23
C PHE A 78 -7.02 -23.76 0.18
N LYS A 79 -8.31 -23.43 0.34
CA LYS A 79 -8.91 -23.20 1.64
C LYS A 79 -8.77 -24.46 2.50
N ASP A 80 -8.41 -24.29 3.77
CA ASP A 80 -8.24 -25.36 4.76
C ASP A 80 -7.08 -26.35 4.47
N THR A 81 -6.22 -26.04 3.50
CA THR A 81 -4.95 -26.74 3.29
C THR A 81 -3.80 -26.04 4.02
N PHE A 82 -2.65 -26.74 4.16
CA PHE A 82 -1.43 -26.13 4.70
C PHE A 82 -0.99 -24.87 3.91
N LEU A 83 -1.38 -24.80 2.63
CA LEU A 83 -1.06 -23.74 1.67
C LEU A 83 -2.12 -22.62 1.60
N GLN A 84 -3.05 -22.54 2.56
CA GLN A 84 -3.98 -21.41 2.63
C GLN A 84 -3.22 -20.10 2.94
N LEU A 85 -3.13 -19.25 1.92
CA LEU A 85 -2.56 -17.90 1.96
C LEU A 85 -3.68 -16.86 1.81
N PRO A 86 -3.43 -15.58 2.15
CA PRO A 86 -4.37 -14.50 1.87
C PRO A 86 -4.73 -14.44 0.38
N THR A 87 -6.02 -14.23 0.06
CA THR A 87 -6.54 -14.25 -1.32
C THR A 87 -5.79 -13.30 -2.25
N PHE A 88 -5.37 -12.13 -1.77
CA PHE A 88 -4.64 -11.17 -2.60
C PHE A 88 -3.28 -11.72 -3.07
N VAL A 89 -2.64 -12.61 -2.32
CA VAL A 89 -1.37 -13.26 -2.71
C VAL A 89 -1.58 -14.13 -3.95
N TRP A 90 -2.69 -14.88 -4.00
CA TRP A 90 -3.08 -15.64 -5.18
C TRP A 90 -3.41 -14.74 -6.37
N CYS A 91 -4.11 -13.62 -6.14
CA CYS A 91 -4.37 -12.64 -7.19
C CYS A 91 -3.07 -12.02 -7.76
N LEU A 92 -2.09 -11.69 -6.90
CA LEU A 92 -0.78 -11.20 -7.32
C LEU A 92 -0.02 -12.26 -8.13
N PHE A 93 -0.04 -13.51 -7.68
CA PHE A 93 0.61 -14.62 -8.39
C PHE A 93 0.03 -14.81 -9.79
N VAL A 94 -1.29 -14.82 -9.93
CA VAL A 94 -1.95 -14.87 -11.26
C VAL A 94 -1.53 -13.66 -12.11
N GLY A 95 -1.46 -12.46 -11.53
CA GLY A 95 -0.99 -11.26 -12.24
C GLY A 95 0.45 -11.39 -12.76
N ILE A 96 1.35 -11.97 -11.97
CA ILE A 96 2.74 -12.24 -12.39
C ILE A 96 2.75 -13.23 -13.58
N ILE A 97 1.96 -14.31 -13.49
CA ILE A 97 1.85 -15.31 -14.56
C ILE A 97 1.29 -14.68 -15.84
N ILE A 98 0.23 -13.88 -15.74
CA ILE A 98 -0.35 -13.18 -16.90
C ILE A 98 0.67 -12.24 -17.52
N ARG A 99 1.32 -11.37 -16.72
CA ARG A 99 2.33 -10.42 -17.22
C ARG A 99 3.47 -11.14 -17.92
N ASN A 100 4.02 -12.20 -17.29
CA ASN A 100 5.13 -12.95 -17.87
C ASN A 100 4.71 -13.69 -19.15
N THR A 101 3.54 -14.32 -19.16
CA THR A 101 3.00 -15.01 -20.34
C THR A 101 2.75 -14.03 -21.49
N LEU A 102 2.15 -12.87 -21.21
CA LEU A 102 1.83 -11.88 -22.23
C LEU A 102 3.09 -11.30 -22.88
N THR A 103 4.10 -10.98 -22.07
CA THR A 103 5.39 -10.47 -22.56
C THR A 103 6.22 -11.53 -23.28
N HIS A 104 6.34 -12.75 -22.75
CA HIS A 104 7.22 -13.77 -23.34
C HIS A 104 6.58 -14.57 -24.48
N VAL A 105 5.27 -14.87 -24.40
CA VAL A 105 4.58 -15.71 -25.39
C VAL A 105 3.96 -14.85 -26.49
N PHE A 106 3.25 -13.79 -26.11
CA PHE A 106 2.51 -12.96 -27.06
C PHE A 106 3.29 -11.73 -27.55
N LYS A 107 4.48 -11.47 -26.98
CA LYS A 107 5.28 -10.26 -27.23
C LYS A 107 4.47 -8.97 -27.10
N HIS A 108 3.43 -9.01 -26.27
CA HIS A 108 2.57 -7.88 -26.00
C HIS A 108 2.93 -7.33 -24.62
N GLU A 109 3.31 -6.05 -24.59
CA GLU A 109 3.68 -5.40 -23.35
C GLU A 109 2.45 -4.78 -22.71
N VAL A 110 2.26 -5.08 -21.42
CA VAL A 110 1.23 -4.42 -20.62
C VAL A 110 1.51 -2.92 -20.63
N PHE A 111 0.51 -2.13 -20.98
CA PHE A 111 0.66 -0.69 -21.04
C PHE A 111 0.68 -0.09 -19.62
N GLU A 112 1.88 0.01 -19.05
CA GLU A 112 2.13 0.44 -17.65
C GLU A 112 1.44 1.76 -17.27
N PRO A 113 1.41 2.81 -18.12
CA PRO A 113 0.73 4.06 -17.74
C PRO A 113 -0.77 3.89 -17.49
N THR A 114 -1.45 2.92 -18.12
CA THR A 114 -2.86 2.64 -17.83
C THR A 114 -3.03 1.89 -16.52
N VAL A 115 -2.12 0.97 -16.18
CA VAL A 115 -2.11 0.27 -14.89
C VAL A 115 -1.94 1.28 -13.76
N ASP A 116 -1.00 2.23 -13.89
CA ASP A 116 -0.73 3.25 -12.88
C ASP A 116 -1.93 4.19 -12.67
N VAL A 117 -2.54 4.67 -13.76
CA VAL A 117 -3.73 5.52 -13.68
C VAL A 117 -4.89 4.78 -13.03
N LEU A 118 -5.17 3.55 -13.45
CA LEU A 118 -6.23 2.74 -12.85
C LEU A 118 -5.95 2.44 -11.38
N GLY A 119 -4.69 2.15 -11.02
CA GLY A 119 -4.26 1.92 -9.64
C GLY A 119 -4.45 3.16 -8.77
N SER A 120 -4.05 4.34 -9.24
CA SER A 120 -4.26 5.62 -8.53
C SER A 120 -5.74 5.95 -8.37
N VAL A 121 -6.57 5.68 -9.38
CA VAL A 121 -8.03 5.85 -9.31
C VAL A 121 -8.63 4.88 -8.30
N ALA A 122 -8.27 3.60 -8.35
CA ALA A 122 -8.72 2.57 -7.42
C ALA A 122 -8.34 2.91 -5.97
N LEU A 123 -7.12 3.39 -5.74
CA LEU A 123 -6.67 3.84 -4.42
C LEU A 123 -7.49 5.03 -3.90
N SER A 124 -7.75 6.01 -4.77
CA SER A 124 -8.55 7.20 -4.44
C SER A 124 -10.00 6.83 -4.12
N LEU A 125 -10.59 5.91 -4.91
CA LEU A 125 -11.92 5.37 -4.64
C LEU A 125 -11.95 4.57 -3.34
N PHE A 126 -10.95 3.74 -3.07
CA PHE A 126 -10.83 3.00 -1.81
C PHE A 126 -10.80 3.94 -0.60
N LEU A 127 -9.97 4.98 -0.66
CA LEU A 127 -9.88 5.96 0.42
C LEU A 127 -11.19 6.73 0.61
N ALA A 128 -11.84 7.13 -0.48
CA ALA A 128 -13.15 7.80 -0.42
C ALA A 128 -14.24 6.90 0.19
N MET A 129 -14.32 5.63 -0.23
CA MET A 129 -15.27 4.67 0.31
C MET A 129 -15.04 4.42 1.81
N ALA A 130 -13.79 4.28 2.24
CA ALA A 130 -13.45 4.13 3.66
C ALA A 130 -13.87 5.36 4.48
N LEU A 131 -13.70 6.57 3.96
CA LEU A 131 -14.15 7.81 4.60
C LEU A 131 -15.67 7.89 4.71
N MET A 132 -16.41 7.50 3.68
CA MET A 132 -17.89 7.49 3.68
C MET A 132 -18.50 6.45 4.64
N SER A 133 -17.82 5.33 4.88
CA SER A 133 -18.29 4.26 5.77
C SER A 133 -18.22 4.62 7.26
N LEU A 134 -17.64 5.79 7.60
CA LEU A 134 -17.36 6.20 8.96
C LEU A 134 -18.65 6.58 9.71
N LYS A 135 -19.19 5.62 10.47
CA LYS A 135 -20.37 5.83 11.33
C LYS A 135 -19.99 6.60 12.60
N PHE A 136 -19.93 7.94 12.51
CA PHE A 136 -19.63 8.83 13.65
C PHE A 136 -20.60 8.61 14.83
N GLY A 137 -21.89 8.38 14.55
CA GLY A 137 -22.94 8.21 15.57
C GLY A 137 -22.88 6.91 16.37
N GLN A 138 -22.40 5.80 15.78
CA GLN A 138 -22.29 4.51 16.49
C GLN A 138 -21.08 4.43 17.42
N LEU A 139 -20.18 5.41 17.38
CA LEU A 139 -19.02 5.46 18.27
C LEU A 139 -19.24 6.32 19.51
N ALA A 140 -20.28 7.16 19.60
CA ALA A 140 -20.42 8.11 20.69
C ALA A 140 -20.41 7.44 22.09
N SER A 141 -21.03 6.26 22.22
CA SER A 141 -21.08 5.51 23.48
C SER A 141 -19.79 4.77 23.85
N MET A 142 -18.86 4.58 22.91
CA MET A 142 -17.58 3.86 23.08
C MET A 142 -16.36 4.69 22.66
N ALA A 143 -16.54 5.98 22.38
CA ALA A 143 -15.52 6.83 21.76
C ALA A 143 -14.34 7.10 22.69
N GLY A 144 -14.59 7.29 23.98
CA GLY A 144 -13.55 7.63 24.97
C GLY A 144 -12.39 6.64 24.97
N PRO A 145 -12.62 5.35 25.28
CA PRO A 145 -11.54 4.35 25.31
C PRO A 145 -10.85 4.16 23.95
N VAL A 146 -11.61 4.23 22.84
CA VAL A 146 -11.06 4.05 21.49
C VAL A 146 -10.17 5.23 21.09
N LEU A 147 -10.56 6.46 21.40
CA LEU A 147 -9.77 7.65 21.12
C LEU A 147 -8.45 7.65 21.89
N ILE A 148 -8.46 7.23 23.16
CA ILE A 148 -7.23 7.12 23.97
C ILE A 148 -6.27 6.12 23.34
N ILE A 149 -6.74 4.93 22.97
CA ILE A 149 -5.91 3.91 22.32
C ILE A 149 -5.32 4.45 21.02
N ILE A 150 -6.14 5.09 20.18
CA ILE A 150 -5.67 5.66 18.91
C ILE A 150 -4.67 6.78 19.15
N ALA A 151 -4.88 7.66 20.13
CA ALA A 151 -3.95 8.73 20.46
C ALA A 151 -2.59 8.19 20.91
N VAL A 152 -2.58 7.26 21.87
CA VAL A 152 -1.35 6.61 22.36
C VAL A 152 -0.65 5.87 21.22
N GLN A 153 -1.39 5.10 20.42
CA GLN A 153 -0.86 4.41 19.24
C GLN A 153 -0.23 5.39 18.25
N THR A 154 -0.90 6.52 17.99
CA THR A 154 -0.38 7.56 17.07
C THR A 154 0.93 8.13 17.58
N VAL A 155 1.00 8.48 18.87
CA VAL A 155 2.22 9.04 19.47
C VAL A 155 3.36 8.03 19.41
N VAL A 156 3.13 6.79 19.86
CA VAL A 156 4.14 5.72 19.83
C VAL A 156 4.60 5.48 18.39
N MET A 157 3.68 5.45 17.43
CA MET A 157 4.01 5.21 16.03
C MET A 157 4.84 6.35 15.43
N VAL A 158 4.48 7.60 15.69
CA VAL A 158 5.24 8.77 15.24
C VAL A 158 6.65 8.74 15.83
N LEU A 159 6.79 8.44 17.12
CA LEU A 159 8.09 8.30 17.78
C LEU A 159 8.90 7.16 17.15
N PHE A 160 8.29 6.00 16.92
CA PHE A 160 8.96 4.85 16.32
C PHE A 160 9.44 5.14 14.89
N ALA A 161 8.59 5.77 14.07
CA ALA A 161 8.96 6.17 12.71
C ALA A 161 10.12 7.18 12.73
N CYS A 162 10.06 8.21 13.58
CA CYS A 162 11.06 9.27 13.64
C CYS A 162 12.41 8.81 14.24
N PHE A 163 12.39 7.98 15.27
CA PHE A 163 13.60 7.62 16.02
C PHE A 163 14.20 6.28 15.62
N VAL A 164 13.38 5.32 15.19
CA VAL A 164 13.83 3.98 14.81
C VAL A 164 13.89 3.86 13.29
N THR A 165 12.74 3.98 12.61
CA THR A 165 12.66 3.73 11.16
C THR A 165 13.57 4.67 10.37
N PHE A 166 13.46 5.98 10.62
CA PHE A 166 14.27 6.99 9.94
C PHE A 166 15.78 6.81 10.20
N LYS A 167 16.18 6.42 11.41
CA LYS A 167 17.61 6.21 11.74
C LYS A 167 18.15 4.91 11.13
N MET A 168 17.37 3.83 11.16
CA MET A 168 17.78 2.53 10.61
C MET A 168 17.87 2.54 9.08
N MET A 169 17.05 3.36 8.41
CA MET A 169 17.08 3.52 6.95
C MET A 169 18.15 4.48 6.45
N GLY A 170 19.08 4.94 7.30
CA GLY A 170 20.24 5.73 6.85
C GLY A 170 20.04 7.25 6.81
N LYS A 171 18.90 7.76 7.30
CA LYS A 171 18.59 9.20 7.41
C LYS A 171 18.70 9.98 6.09
N ASP A 172 18.37 9.36 4.97
CA ASP A 172 18.32 10.01 3.65
C ASP A 172 16.87 10.33 3.24
N TYR A 173 16.68 10.85 2.02
CA TYR A 173 15.34 11.14 1.49
C TYR A 173 14.47 9.89 1.39
N ASP A 174 15.05 8.75 0.96
CA ASP A 174 14.34 7.47 0.90
C ASP A 174 13.84 7.06 2.30
N ALA A 175 14.66 7.24 3.35
CA ALA A 175 14.25 7.01 4.74
C ALA A 175 13.07 7.89 5.17
N VAL A 176 12.94 9.11 4.64
CA VAL A 176 11.77 9.97 4.91
C VAL A 176 10.52 9.41 4.25
N VAL A 177 10.59 9.02 2.98
CA VAL A 177 9.45 8.43 2.25
C VAL A 177 9.04 7.11 2.90
N ILE A 178 10.00 6.26 3.28
CA ILE A 178 9.76 5.01 4.02
C ILE A 178 9.11 5.29 5.37
N SER A 179 9.57 6.31 6.11
CA SER A 179 8.98 6.66 7.42
C SER A 179 7.55 7.18 7.28
N ALA A 180 7.25 7.96 6.23
CA ALA A 180 5.90 8.42 5.93
C ALA A 180 4.96 7.26 5.55
N GLY A 181 5.47 6.34 4.71
CA GLY A 181 4.79 5.09 4.36
C GLY A 181 4.56 4.21 5.57
N HIS A 182 5.56 4.05 6.45
CA HIS A 182 5.45 3.27 7.67
C HIS A 182 4.39 3.85 8.60
N CYS A 183 4.38 5.17 8.84
CA CYS A 183 3.30 5.83 9.58
C CYS A 183 1.91 5.55 8.98
N GLY A 184 1.79 5.62 7.65
CA GLY A 184 0.54 5.33 6.94
C GLY A 184 0.10 3.87 7.09
N PHE A 185 1.05 2.93 6.98
CA PHE A 185 0.81 1.51 7.16
C PHE A 185 0.41 1.19 8.61
N GLY A 186 1.24 1.57 9.58
CA GLY A 186 1.06 1.22 11.00
C GLY A 186 -0.16 1.85 11.67
N MET A 187 -0.64 2.97 11.13
CA MET A 187 -1.90 3.59 11.58
C MET A 187 -3.13 3.05 10.87
N GLY A 188 -2.98 2.52 9.64
CA GLY A 188 -4.08 2.11 8.78
C GLY A 188 -3.77 0.77 8.10
N ALA A 189 -3.51 0.84 6.80
CA ALA A 189 -3.19 -0.31 5.96
C ALA A 189 -2.23 0.09 4.81
N THR A 190 -1.90 -0.85 3.95
CA THR A 190 -1.13 -0.62 2.70
C THR A 190 -1.61 0.58 1.87
N PRO A 191 -2.91 0.78 1.60
CA PRO A 191 -3.36 1.94 0.84
C PRO A 191 -3.03 3.29 1.49
N THR A 192 -3.05 3.41 2.82
CA THR A 192 -2.62 4.66 3.49
C THR A 192 -1.12 4.86 3.45
N ALA A 193 -0.35 3.77 3.48
CA ALA A 193 1.09 3.84 3.26
C ALA A 193 1.41 4.44 1.88
N ILE A 194 0.80 3.88 0.84
CA ILE A 194 0.99 4.33 -0.54
C ILE A 194 0.52 5.79 -0.70
N ALA A 195 -0.67 6.15 -0.19
CA ALA A 195 -1.16 7.53 -0.27
C ALA A 195 -0.22 8.56 0.41
N ASN A 196 0.35 8.21 1.57
CA ASN A 196 1.33 9.06 2.26
C ASN A 196 2.62 9.20 1.46
N MET A 197 3.14 8.09 0.93
CA MET A 197 4.35 8.10 0.12
C MET A 197 4.14 8.93 -1.15
N GLN A 198 3.02 8.73 -1.85
CA GLN A 198 2.65 9.50 -3.04
C GLN A 198 2.52 11.00 -2.75
N THR A 199 2.00 11.36 -1.57
CA THR A 199 1.90 12.77 -1.17
C THR A 199 3.29 13.41 -1.01
N VAL A 200 4.26 12.66 -0.47
CA VAL A 200 5.64 13.14 -0.31
C VAL A 200 6.35 13.20 -1.66
N THR A 201 6.28 12.14 -2.46
CA THR A 201 7.01 12.06 -3.72
C THR A 201 6.46 12.99 -4.80
N LYS A 202 5.16 13.27 -4.81
CA LYS A 202 4.58 14.34 -5.64
C LYS A 202 5.11 15.73 -5.31
N ALA A 203 5.45 15.99 -4.04
CA ALA A 203 5.92 17.30 -3.59
C ALA A 203 7.45 17.46 -3.67
N PHE A 204 8.21 16.37 -3.50
CA PHE A 204 9.67 16.41 -3.27
C PHE A 204 10.50 15.51 -4.21
N GLY A 205 9.86 14.79 -5.14
CA GLY A 205 10.52 13.91 -6.11
C GLY A 205 10.33 12.42 -5.83
N PRO A 206 10.51 11.53 -6.82
CA PRO A 206 10.22 10.10 -6.67
C PRO A 206 11.22 9.39 -5.74
N SER A 207 10.79 8.26 -5.15
CA SER A 207 11.64 7.37 -4.33
C SER A 207 11.37 5.90 -4.67
N HIS A 208 12.15 5.34 -5.60
CA HIS A 208 11.96 3.97 -6.08
C HIS A 208 12.17 2.92 -4.97
N LYS A 209 13.17 3.13 -4.12
CA LYS A 209 13.46 2.21 -3.01
C LYS A 209 12.28 2.10 -2.06
N ALA A 210 11.65 3.22 -1.70
CA ALA A 210 10.53 3.22 -0.77
C ALA A 210 9.31 2.48 -1.35
N PHE A 211 8.97 2.73 -2.61
CA PHE A 211 7.82 2.10 -3.29
C PHE A 211 8.00 0.60 -3.55
N LEU A 212 9.23 0.09 -3.56
CA LEU A 212 9.48 -1.35 -3.58
C LEU A 212 9.46 -1.96 -2.17
N VAL A 213 10.19 -1.37 -1.22
CA VAL A 213 10.41 -1.96 0.10
C VAL A 213 9.13 -1.94 0.93
N VAL A 214 8.37 -0.84 0.95
CA VAL A 214 7.22 -0.69 1.85
C VAL A 214 6.07 -1.65 1.50
N PRO A 215 5.62 -1.80 0.24
CA PRO A 215 4.58 -2.77 -0.08
C PRO A 215 5.05 -4.22 0.09
N MET A 216 6.31 -4.53 -0.27
CA MET A 216 6.84 -5.87 -0.15
C MET A 216 6.93 -6.32 1.32
N VAL A 217 7.54 -5.51 2.18
CA VAL A 217 7.70 -5.86 3.60
C VAL A 217 6.39 -5.62 4.35
N GLY A 218 5.79 -4.44 4.17
CA GLY A 218 4.63 -3.99 4.94
C GLY A 218 3.35 -4.73 4.57
N ALA A 219 3.04 -4.94 3.30
CA ALA A 219 1.81 -5.64 2.92
C ALA A 219 2.04 -7.15 2.82
N PHE A 220 2.94 -7.55 1.92
CA PHE A 220 3.05 -8.94 1.52
C PHE A 220 3.57 -9.85 2.64
N ILE A 221 4.72 -9.52 3.24
CA ILE A 221 5.34 -10.34 4.29
C ILE A 221 4.48 -10.35 5.57
N VAL A 222 3.98 -9.19 6.00
CA VAL A 222 3.16 -9.09 7.22
C VAL A 222 1.87 -9.89 7.08
N ASP A 223 1.18 -9.82 5.95
CA ASP A 223 -0.09 -10.53 5.77
C ASP A 223 0.10 -12.05 5.70
N ILE A 224 1.18 -12.53 5.05
CA ILE A 224 1.53 -13.96 5.06
C ILE A 224 1.89 -14.41 6.47
N SER A 225 2.74 -13.64 7.16
CA SER A 225 3.15 -13.95 8.54
C SER A 225 1.95 -14.00 9.46
N ASN A 226 1.03 -13.04 9.36
CA ASN A 226 -0.19 -12.99 10.15
C ASN A 226 -1.08 -14.22 9.87
N SER A 227 -1.25 -14.60 8.60
CA SER A 227 -2.02 -15.79 8.24
C SER A 227 -1.41 -17.07 8.81
N ILE A 228 -0.08 -17.21 8.80
CA ILE A 228 0.63 -18.37 9.36
C ILE A 228 0.52 -18.37 10.89
N LEU A 229 0.83 -17.26 11.54
CA LEU A 229 0.80 -17.13 13.00
C LEU A 229 -0.58 -17.43 13.56
N ILE A 230 -1.66 -16.90 12.95
CA ILE A 230 -3.03 -17.17 13.39
C ILE A 230 -3.34 -18.68 13.34
N LYS A 231 -2.95 -19.38 12.27
CA LYS A 231 -3.16 -20.83 12.18
C LYS A 231 -2.41 -21.58 13.28
N ILE A 232 -1.14 -21.25 13.51
CA ILE A 232 -0.34 -21.85 14.57
C ILE A 232 -1.00 -21.63 15.94
N PHE A 233 -1.44 -20.41 16.24
CA PHE A 233 -2.13 -20.11 17.50
C PHE A 233 -3.43 -20.89 17.66
N ILE A 234 -4.21 -21.08 16.59
CA ILE A 234 -5.44 -21.87 16.62
C ILE A 234 -5.12 -23.36 16.84
N GLU A 235 -4.14 -23.90 16.13
CA GLU A 235 -3.75 -25.31 16.23
C GLU A 235 -3.24 -25.65 17.64
N ILE A 236 -2.40 -24.79 18.21
CA ILE A 236 -1.95 -24.90 19.61
C ILE A 236 -3.14 -24.78 20.57
N GLY A 237 -4.02 -23.78 20.38
CA GLY A 237 -5.17 -23.57 21.26
C GLY A 237 -6.16 -24.73 21.26
N THR A 238 -6.33 -25.38 20.11
CA THR A 238 -7.17 -26.58 19.97
C THR A 238 -6.53 -27.81 20.64
N TYR A 239 -5.20 -27.84 20.79
CA TYR A 239 -4.49 -28.89 21.53
C TYR A 239 -4.66 -28.79 23.06
N PHE A 240 -5.00 -27.60 23.57
CA PHE A 240 -5.21 -27.34 25.01
C PHE A 240 -6.69 -27.39 25.45
N THR A 241 -7.63 -27.64 24.54
CA THR A 241 -9.08 -27.79 24.84
C THR A 241 -9.51 -29.22 24.57
#